data_AF-F6S7U3-F1
#
_entry.id   AF-F6S7U3-F1
#
_cell.length_a   1.000
_cell.length_b   1.000
_cell.length_c   1.000
_cell.angle_alpha   90.00
_cell.angle_beta   90.00
_cell.angle_gamma   90.00
#
_symmetry.space_group_name_H-M   'P 1'
#
loop_
_entity.id
_entity.type
_entity.pdbx_description
1 polymer ?
#
loop_
_entity_poly.entity_id
_entity_poly.type
_entity_poly.pdbx_seq_one_letter_code
_entity_poly.pdbx_strand_id
1 'polypeptide(L)'
;MERLQTVKLKRLGLHEYLCSLPPAILDSLYEHPATCMAVFRELPELAKYYIMRILFVEQPISKAAVSAWVKVNAKQDHNEAVKSMCSLRVWMESNLQGSASTAFIMSSIFRRNLQKALVGGGEPWSSTAHLGPDKHGKDIESLDKYASERWEMLLHYLVGSETNSTISQDIKDLINQAGLMK
;
A
#
# COMPACT_ATOMS: atom_id res chain seq x y z
N MET A 1 -16.26 9.58 -31.81
CA MET A 1 -15.94 8.30 -31.15
C MET A 1 -14.43 8.17 -31.11
N GLU A 2 -13.81 8.72 -30.07
CA GLU A 2 -12.37 8.59 -29.85
C GLU A 2 -12.08 7.12 -29.50
N ARG A 3 -11.21 6.49 -30.28
CA ARG A 3 -10.68 5.17 -29.92
C ARG A 3 -9.92 5.35 -28.62
N LEU A 4 -10.40 4.77 -27.54
CA LEU A 4 -9.62 4.58 -26.32
C LEU A 4 -8.32 3.89 -26.75
N GLN A 5 -7.20 4.63 -26.67
CA GLN A 5 -5.89 4.07 -26.92
C GLN A 5 -5.76 2.83 -26.03
N THR A 6 -5.39 1.69 -26.62
CA THR A 6 -5.12 0.46 -25.90
C THR A 6 -3.91 0.67 -25.01
N VAL A 7 -4.15 1.17 -23.80
CA VAL A 7 -3.12 1.27 -22.76
C VAL A 7 -2.77 -0.15 -22.36
N LYS A 8 -1.60 -0.62 -22.79
CA LYS A 8 -1.08 -1.92 -22.36
C LYS A 8 -0.81 -1.86 -20.87
N LEU A 9 -1.52 -2.67 -20.08
CA LEU A 9 -1.38 -2.65 -18.63
C LEU A 9 0.05 -3.10 -18.25
N LYS A 10 0.74 -2.28 -17.46
CA LYS A 10 2.04 -2.63 -16.89
C LYS A 10 1.81 -3.35 -15.56
N ARG A 11 2.37 -4.55 -15.40
CA ARG A 11 2.41 -5.24 -14.12
C ARG A 11 3.45 -4.55 -13.22
N LEU A 12 2.98 -3.85 -12.20
CA LEU A 12 3.80 -3.19 -11.19
C LEU A 12 3.57 -3.86 -9.84
N GLY A 13 4.64 -4.05 -9.06
CA GLY A 13 4.49 -4.35 -7.63
C GLY A 13 3.94 -3.13 -6.88
N LEU A 14 3.37 -3.32 -5.70
CA LEU A 14 2.79 -2.21 -4.92
C LEU A 14 3.83 -1.12 -4.64
N HIS A 15 5.05 -1.49 -4.22
CA HIS A 15 6.14 -0.54 -4.01
C HIS A 15 6.51 0.26 -5.27
N GLU A 16 6.63 -0.42 -6.43
CA GLU A 16 6.99 0.22 -7.70
C GLU A 16 5.87 1.17 -8.16
N TYR A 17 4.61 0.76 -8.02
CA TYR A 17 3.45 1.59 -8.32
C TYR A 17 3.44 2.86 -7.47
N LEU A 18 3.58 2.73 -6.15
CA LEU A 18 3.59 3.88 -5.24
C LEU A 18 4.75 4.83 -5.54
N CYS A 19 5.94 4.30 -5.83
CA CYS A 19 7.10 5.13 -6.21
C CYS A 19 6.91 5.86 -7.56
N SER A 20 6.03 5.35 -8.44
CA SER A 20 5.71 6.00 -9.72
C SER A 20 4.73 7.17 -9.59
N LEU A 21 4.07 7.30 -8.43
CA LEU A 21 3.05 8.32 -8.21
C LEU A 21 3.66 9.68 -7.87
N PRO A 22 3.04 10.80 -8.33
CA PRO A 22 3.39 12.14 -7.89
C PRO A 22 3.29 12.29 -6.36
N PRO A 23 4.17 13.10 -5.73
CA PRO A 23 4.15 13.35 -4.29
C PRO A 23 2.79 13.77 -3.74
N ALA A 24 2.06 14.64 -4.45
CA ALA A 24 0.74 15.11 -4.03
C ALA A 24 -0.30 13.98 -3.96
N ILE A 25 -0.22 12.99 -4.86
CA ILE A 25 -1.10 11.83 -4.84
C ILE A 25 -0.73 10.91 -3.67
N LEU A 26 0.56 10.69 -3.41
CA LEU A 26 1.01 9.93 -2.25
C LEU A 26 0.58 10.56 -0.92
N ASP A 27 0.72 11.89 -0.81
CA ASP A 27 0.33 12.62 0.40
C ASP A 27 -1.18 12.49 0.65
N SER A 28 -2.01 12.59 -0.41
CA SER A 28 -3.46 12.34 -0.33
C SER A 28 -3.79 10.88 0.01
N LEU A 29 -3.10 9.91 -0.58
CA LEU A 29 -3.26 8.49 -0.26
C LEU A 29 -2.96 8.19 1.22
N TYR A 30 -1.96 8.86 1.80
CA TYR A 30 -1.59 8.76 3.21
C TYR A 30 -2.55 9.48 4.16
N GLU A 31 -3.54 10.22 3.68
CA GLU A 31 -4.62 10.75 4.52
C GLU A 31 -5.48 9.63 5.11
N HIS A 32 -5.52 8.47 4.46
CA HIS A 32 -6.29 7.30 4.89
C HIS A 32 -5.44 6.32 5.72
N PRO A 33 -5.83 6.00 6.97
CA PRO A 33 -5.09 5.09 7.85
C PRO A 33 -4.89 3.67 7.28
N ALA A 34 -5.87 3.15 6.53
CA ALA A 34 -5.77 1.84 5.90
C ALA A 34 -4.62 1.77 4.88
N THR A 35 -4.42 2.85 4.11
CA THR A 35 -3.31 2.97 3.16
C THR A 35 -1.96 3.02 3.88
N CYS A 36 -1.85 3.82 4.94
CA CYS A 36 -0.63 3.87 5.76
C CYS A 36 -0.29 2.49 6.33
N MET A 37 -1.29 1.72 6.77
CA MET A 37 -1.11 0.36 7.28
C MET A 37 -0.67 -0.61 6.18
N ALA A 38 -1.25 -0.51 4.98
CA ALA A 38 -0.83 -1.33 3.83
C ALA A 38 0.63 -1.05 3.46
N VAL A 39 1.02 0.22 3.34
CA VAL A 39 2.41 0.59 3.05
C VAL A 39 3.36 0.13 4.16
N PHE A 40 2.98 0.29 5.42
CA PHE A 40 3.75 -0.22 6.55
C PHE A 40 3.98 -1.74 6.45
N ARG A 41 2.98 -2.52 6.02
CA ARG A 41 3.08 -3.98 5.85
C ARG A 41 4.01 -4.40 4.71
N GLU A 42 4.07 -3.61 3.63
CA GLU A 42 4.95 -3.89 2.48
C GLU A 42 6.42 -3.55 2.71
N LEU A 43 6.73 -2.72 3.70
CA LEU A 43 8.11 -2.31 3.97
C LEU A 43 9.00 -3.49 4.43
N PRO A 44 10.32 -3.44 4.14
CA PRO A 44 11.29 -4.37 4.71
C PRO A 44 11.20 -4.43 6.24
N GLU A 45 11.53 -5.58 6.82
CA GLU A 45 11.37 -5.78 8.27
C GLU A 45 12.14 -4.75 9.09
N LEU A 46 13.37 -4.42 8.68
CA LEU A 46 14.18 -3.40 9.33
C LEU A 46 13.56 -2.00 9.30
N ALA A 47 12.90 -1.63 8.19
CA ALA A 47 12.19 -0.36 8.08
C ALA A 47 11.00 -0.29 9.06
N LYS A 48 10.28 -1.41 9.26
CA LYS A 48 9.18 -1.49 10.23
C LYS A 48 9.67 -1.23 11.65
N TYR A 49 10.81 -1.81 12.05
CA TYR A 49 11.41 -1.54 13.37
C TYR A 49 11.77 -0.06 13.55
N TYR A 50 12.34 0.57 12.52
CA TYR A 50 12.67 1.99 12.58
C TYR A 50 11.43 2.87 12.74
N ILE A 51 10.38 2.61 11.95
CA ILE A 51 9.10 3.33 12.04
C ILE A 51 8.52 3.18 13.45
N MET A 52 8.44 1.95 13.97
CA MET A 52 7.86 1.69 15.29
C MET A 52 8.65 2.38 16.41
N ARG A 53 9.98 2.44 16.31
CA ARG A 53 10.84 3.10 17.31
C ARG A 53 10.59 4.60 17.40
N ILE A 54 10.18 5.24 16.30
CA ILE A 54 10.09 6.71 16.21
C ILE A 54 8.67 7.21 15.95
N LEU A 55 7.68 6.30 15.89
CA LEU A 55 6.30 6.62 15.55
C LEU A 55 5.70 7.73 16.43
N PHE A 56 6.13 7.81 17.69
CA PHE A 56 5.69 8.80 18.66
C PHE A 56 6.71 9.93 18.91
N VAL A 57 7.81 9.95 18.17
CA VAL A 57 8.85 10.98 18.24
C VAL A 57 8.57 12.00 17.15
N GLU A 58 8.37 13.26 17.52
CA GLU A 58 8.08 14.34 16.56
C GLU A 58 9.35 15.04 16.05
N GLN A 59 10.45 14.93 16.80
CA GLN A 59 11.70 15.57 16.43
C GLN A 59 12.42 14.81 15.31
N PRO A 60 13.15 15.52 14.42
CA PRO A 60 14.05 14.87 13.47
C PRO A 60 15.13 14.05 14.18
N ILE A 61 15.50 12.91 13.58
CA ILE A 61 16.51 12.00 14.13
C ILE A 61 17.73 12.01 13.21
N SER A 62 18.92 12.20 13.77
CA SER A 62 20.15 12.28 12.98
C SER A 62 20.42 10.96 12.23
N LYS A 63 20.92 11.05 10.99
CA LYS A 63 21.25 9.85 10.20
C LYS A 63 22.29 8.96 10.91
N ALA A 64 23.24 9.58 11.62
CA ALA A 64 24.24 8.87 12.41
C ALA A 64 23.63 8.04 13.54
N ALA A 65 22.62 8.57 14.24
CA ALA A 65 21.92 7.82 15.29
C ALA A 65 21.17 6.61 14.72
N VAL A 66 20.50 6.76 13.58
CA VAL A 66 19.81 5.64 12.91
C VAL A 66 20.81 4.58 12.44
N SER A 67 21.95 4.99 11.86
CA SER A 67 23.00 4.06 11.44
C SER A 67 23.60 3.28 12.62
N ALA A 68 23.68 3.89 13.81
CA ALA A 68 24.16 3.23 15.01
C ALA A 68 23.20 2.17 15.59
N TRP A 69 21.96 2.07 15.08
CA TRP A 69 21.02 1.03 15.51
C TRP A 69 21.31 -0.35 14.92
N VAL A 70 22.15 -0.41 13.89
CA VAL A 70 22.51 -1.67 13.22
C VAL A 70 23.97 -2.03 13.46
N LYS A 71 24.22 -3.33 13.50
CA LYS A 71 25.58 -3.87 13.50
C LYS A 71 26.20 -3.71 12.11
N VAL A 72 27.54 -3.75 12.05
CA VAL A 72 28.33 -3.52 10.82
C VAL A 72 27.95 -4.48 9.69
N ASN A 73 27.57 -5.72 10.02
CA ASN A 73 27.14 -6.74 9.06
C ASN A 73 25.76 -6.47 8.43
N ALA A 74 24.89 -5.66 9.05
CA ALA A 74 23.55 -5.35 8.56
C ALA A 74 23.47 -3.98 7.84
N LYS A 75 24.62 -3.44 7.39
CA LYS A 75 24.68 -2.14 6.70
C LYS A 75 23.93 -2.14 5.37
N GLN A 76 23.95 -3.25 4.64
CA GLN A 76 23.23 -3.36 3.37
C GLN A 76 21.71 -3.27 3.59
N ASP A 77 21.19 -4.05 4.53
CA ASP A 77 19.77 -4.04 4.91
C ASP A 77 19.34 -2.65 5.40
N HIS A 78 20.20 -1.96 6.17
CA HIS A 78 19.95 -0.58 6.58
C HIS A 78 19.79 0.36 5.39
N ASN A 79 20.71 0.29 4.41
CA ASN A 79 20.65 1.13 3.23
C ASN A 79 19.37 0.86 2.41
N GLU A 80 18.98 -0.41 2.27
CA GLU A 80 17.76 -0.80 1.58
C GLU A 80 16.50 -0.30 2.32
N ALA A 81 16.44 -0.47 3.64
CA ALA A 81 15.34 -0.01 4.48
C ALA A 81 15.17 1.52 4.40
N VAL A 82 16.26 2.27 4.53
CA VAL A 82 16.24 3.74 4.42
C VAL A 82 15.83 4.16 3.01
N LYS A 83 16.40 3.56 1.96
CA LYS A 83 16.04 3.85 0.57
C LYS A 83 14.56 3.62 0.31
N SER A 84 14.01 2.49 0.78
CA SER A 84 12.61 2.11 0.63
C SER A 84 11.66 3.08 1.34
N MET A 85 12.00 3.51 2.56
CA MET A 85 11.20 4.52 3.27
C MET A 85 11.27 5.91 2.63
N CYS A 86 12.43 6.30 2.12
CA CYS A 86 12.60 7.59 1.44
C CYS A 86 11.90 7.61 0.07
N SER A 87 11.96 6.52 -0.72
CA SER A 87 11.25 6.44 -2.01
C SER A 87 9.74 6.53 -1.85
N LEU A 88 9.21 5.97 -0.77
CA LEU A 88 7.80 6.04 -0.40
C LEU A 88 7.42 7.32 0.37
N ARG A 89 8.35 8.26 0.57
CA ARG A 89 8.14 9.51 1.33
C ARG A 89 7.63 9.29 2.75
N VAL A 90 7.86 8.11 3.32
CA VAL A 90 7.58 7.83 4.74
C VAL A 90 8.56 8.61 5.61
N TRP A 91 9.83 8.60 5.21
CA TRP A 91 10.88 9.48 5.72
C TRP A 91 11.31 10.47 4.65
N MET A 92 11.67 11.66 5.11
CA MET A 92 12.26 12.72 4.30
C MET A 92 13.58 13.13 4.92
N GLU A 93 14.54 13.47 4.07
CA GLU A 93 15.81 14.00 4.53
C GLU A 93 15.66 15.50 4.86
N SER A 94 16.23 15.91 5.98
CA SER A 94 16.24 17.29 6.43
C SER A 94 17.61 17.65 6.99
N ASN A 95 17.95 18.94 6.94
CA ASN A 95 19.15 19.46 7.55
C ASN A 95 18.83 19.92 8.98
N LEU A 96 19.66 19.54 9.94
CA LEU A 96 19.55 20.07 11.30
C LEU A 96 20.00 21.54 11.28
N GLN A 97 19.18 22.43 11.84
CA GLN A 97 19.44 23.87 11.84
C GLN A 97 20.84 24.17 12.40
N GLY A 98 21.69 24.83 11.60
CA GLY A 98 23.01 25.31 12.02
C GLY A 98 24.17 24.32 11.93
N SER A 99 23.99 23.13 11.33
CA SER A 99 25.05 22.13 11.17
C SER A 99 24.99 21.42 9.81
N ALA A 100 26.13 20.93 9.31
CA ALA A 100 26.22 20.05 8.14
C ALA A 100 25.64 18.64 8.40
N SER A 101 25.16 18.37 9.62
CA SER A 101 24.56 17.09 10.00
C SER A 101 23.16 16.92 9.41
N THR A 102 22.94 15.79 8.74
CA THR A 102 21.66 15.42 8.15
C THR A 102 20.81 14.60 9.12
N ALA A 103 19.49 14.72 8.99
CA ALA A 103 18.50 14.02 9.78
C ALA A 103 17.39 13.43 8.90
N PHE A 104 16.67 12.47 9.46
CA PHE A 104 15.41 11.97 8.93
C PHE A 104 14.25 12.57 9.72
N ILE A 105 13.21 12.99 9.00
CA ILE A 105 11.92 13.37 9.55
C ILE A 105 10.84 12.48 8.95
N MET A 106 9.96 11.93 9.79
CA MET A 106 8.81 11.16 9.31
C MET A 106 7.73 12.09 8.79
N SER A 107 7.09 11.73 7.68
CA SER A 107 5.91 12.46 7.17
C SER A 107 4.84 12.56 8.26
N SER A 108 4.41 13.78 8.57
CA SER A 108 3.43 14.05 9.64
C SER A 108 2.06 13.42 9.33
N ILE A 109 1.66 13.40 8.06
CA ILE A 109 0.42 12.77 7.59
C ILE A 109 0.51 11.26 7.78
N PHE A 110 1.59 10.63 7.30
CA PHE A 110 1.80 9.20 7.44
C PHE A 110 1.88 8.78 8.91
N ARG A 111 2.65 9.50 9.73
CA ARG A 111 2.80 9.25 11.17
C ARG A 111 1.45 9.23 11.88
N ARG A 112 0.69 10.32 11.74
CA ARG A 112 -0.62 10.50 12.40
C ARG A 112 -1.61 9.40 12.00
N ASN A 113 -1.66 9.04 10.72
CA ASN A 113 -2.60 8.05 10.23
C ASN A 113 -2.16 6.61 10.50
N LEU A 114 -0.85 6.33 10.57
CA LEU A 114 -0.33 5.05 11.04
C LEU A 114 -0.58 4.86 12.55
N GLN A 115 -0.42 5.92 13.36
CA GLN A 115 -0.79 5.88 14.78
C GLN A 115 -2.26 5.51 14.97
N LYS A 116 -3.18 6.17 14.24
CA LYS A 116 -4.61 5.83 14.23
C LYS A 116 -4.84 4.37 13.82
N ALA A 117 -4.10 3.88 12.83
CA ALA A 117 -4.26 2.52 12.35
C ALA A 117 -3.79 1.45 13.35
N LEU A 118 -2.76 1.74 14.15
CA LEU A 118 -2.17 0.78 15.10
C LEU A 118 -2.79 0.83 16.49
N VAL A 119 -3.08 2.04 17.00
CA VAL A 119 -3.56 2.25 18.37
C VAL A 119 -5.07 2.47 18.42
N GLY A 120 -5.70 2.68 17.26
CA GLY A 120 -7.08 3.10 17.15
C GLY A 120 -7.25 4.61 17.23
N GLY A 121 -8.45 5.08 16.88
CA GLY A 121 -8.83 6.49 16.86
C GLY A 121 -9.12 7.02 15.45
N GLY A 122 -9.87 8.12 15.39
CA GLY A 122 -10.44 8.64 14.13
C GLY A 122 -11.70 7.88 13.71
N GLU A 123 -12.17 8.18 12.51
CA GLU A 123 -13.37 7.56 11.96
C GLU A 123 -13.12 6.09 11.58
N PRO A 124 -14.10 5.19 11.80
CA PRO A 124 -14.04 3.82 11.33
C PRO A 124 -13.72 3.77 9.83
N TRP A 125 -12.81 2.87 9.42
CA TRP A 125 -12.42 2.73 8.01
C TRP A 125 -13.58 2.28 7.14
N SER A 126 -14.46 1.46 7.71
CA SER A 126 -15.72 1.07 7.11
C SER A 126 -16.83 1.92 7.74
N SER A 127 -17.46 2.78 6.95
CA SER A 127 -18.65 3.58 7.33
C SER A 127 -19.91 2.71 7.51
N THR A 128 -19.75 1.47 7.95
CA THR A 128 -20.83 0.52 8.21
C THR A 128 -21.56 0.81 9.52
N ALA A 129 -20.99 1.64 10.40
CA ALA A 129 -21.61 2.05 11.66
C ALA A 129 -22.98 2.75 11.46
N HIS A 130 -23.23 3.32 10.28
CA HIS A 130 -24.51 3.94 9.92
C HIS A 130 -25.46 3.02 9.15
N LEU A 131 -25.02 1.82 8.76
CA LEU A 131 -25.87 0.87 8.06
C LEU A 131 -26.66 0.09 9.11
N GLY A 132 -27.98 0.24 9.08
CA GLY A 132 -28.90 -0.54 9.91
C GLY A 132 -28.79 -2.05 9.63
N PRO A 133 -29.58 -2.89 10.32
CA PRO A 133 -29.52 -4.34 10.14
C PRO A 133 -29.73 -4.74 8.67
N ASP A 134 -28.77 -5.48 8.12
CA ASP A 134 -28.81 -5.96 6.74
C ASP A 134 -29.86 -7.07 6.60
N LYS A 135 -30.96 -6.74 5.92
CA LYS A 135 -32.05 -7.68 5.62
C LYS A 135 -31.60 -8.86 4.75
N HIS A 136 -30.49 -8.71 4.05
CA HIS A 136 -29.89 -9.73 3.17
C HIS A 136 -28.53 -10.20 3.66
N GLY A 137 -28.24 -10.03 4.96
CA GLY A 137 -27.00 -10.45 5.58
C GLY A 137 -26.64 -11.88 5.19
N LYS A 138 -25.46 -12.03 4.59
CA LYS A 138 -24.92 -13.31 4.16
C LYS A 138 -24.07 -13.90 5.26
N ASP A 139 -24.20 -15.20 5.50
CA ASP A 139 -23.31 -15.90 6.42
C ASP A 139 -21.91 -16.06 5.80
N ILE A 140 -20.91 -16.33 6.67
CA ILE A 140 -19.50 -16.41 6.27
C ILE A 140 -19.28 -17.50 5.22
N GLU A 141 -19.94 -18.64 5.35
CA GLU A 141 -19.80 -19.77 4.41
C GLU A 141 -20.34 -19.42 3.02
N SER A 142 -21.48 -18.72 2.97
CA SER A 142 -22.08 -18.25 1.72
C SER A 142 -21.21 -17.20 1.01
N LEU A 143 -20.54 -16.32 1.76
CA LEU A 143 -19.62 -15.33 1.20
C LEU A 143 -18.37 -15.99 0.63
N ASP A 144 -17.80 -16.96 1.35
CA ASP A 144 -16.60 -17.69 0.92
C ASP A 144 -16.88 -18.54 -0.32
N LYS A 145 -18.01 -19.26 -0.32
CA LYS A 145 -18.49 -20.02 -1.48
C LYS A 145 -18.68 -19.10 -2.69
N TYR A 146 -19.36 -17.97 -2.52
CA TYR A 146 -19.57 -17.01 -3.61
C TYR A 146 -18.25 -16.45 -4.15
N ALA A 147 -17.31 -16.04 -3.28
CA ALA A 147 -16.03 -15.50 -3.70
C ALA A 147 -15.23 -16.53 -4.51
N SER A 148 -15.20 -17.77 -4.04
CA SER A 148 -14.52 -18.89 -4.71
C SER A 148 -15.17 -19.22 -6.06
N GLU A 149 -16.50 -19.36 -6.12
CA GLU A 149 -17.21 -19.61 -7.38
C GLU A 149 -16.95 -18.52 -8.43
N ARG A 150 -16.98 -17.24 -8.03
CA ARG A 150 -16.71 -16.12 -8.95
C ARG A 150 -15.26 -16.08 -9.42
N TRP A 151 -14.31 -16.43 -8.56
CA TRP A 151 -12.91 -16.52 -8.91
C TRP A 151 -12.63 -17.70 -9.86
N GLU A 152 -13.20 -18.88 -9.59
CA GLU A 152 -13.07 -20.05 -10.46
C GLU A 152 -13.69 -19.83 -11.83
N MET A 153 -14.83 -19.12 -11.92
CA MET A 153 -15.39 -18.71 -13.21
C MET A 153 -14.41 -17.88 -14.03
N LEU A 154 -13.69 -16.95 -13.40
CA LEU A 154 -12.65 -16.14 -14.05
C LEU A 154 -11.51 -17.01 -14.57
N LEU A 155 -11.05 -17.98 -13.77
CA LEU A 155 -9.98 -18.89 -14.13
C LEU A 155 -10.37 -19.84 -15.26
N HIS A 156 -11.58 -20.40 -15.24
CA HIS A 156 -12.09 -21.27 -16.31
C HIS A 156 -12.13 -20.58 -17.66
N TYR A 157 -12.51 -19.30 -17.68
CA TYR A 157 -12.48 -18.50 -18.89
C TYR A 157 -11.07 -18.30 -19.43
N LEU A 158 -10.08 -18.06 -18.57
CA LEU A 158 -8.67 -17.91 -18.96
C LEU A 158 -8.06 -19.17 -19.58
N VAL A 159 -8.60 -20.36 -19.27
CA VAL A 159 -8.13 -21.66 -19.80
C VAL A 159 -8.93 -22.10 -21.04
N GLY A 160 -9.93 -21.31 -21.46
CA GLY A 160 -10.73 -21.62 -22.65
C GLY A 160 -11.72 -22.76 -22.46
N SER A 161 -12.16 -23.01 -21.23
CA SER A 161 -13.21 -24.01 -20.97
C SER A 161 -14.54 -23.53 -21.56
N GLU A 162 -15.19 -24.35 -22.39
CA GLU A 162 -16.53 -24.12 -22.96
C GLU A 162 -17.67 -24.18 -21.93
N THR A 163 -17.35 -24.11 -20.64
CA THR A 163 -18.37 -23.90 -19.62
C THR A 163 -18.93 -22.49 -19.82
N ASN A 164 -20.25 -22.35 -19.84
CA ASN A 164 -20.99 -21.10 -20.02
C ASN A 164 -20.75 -20.09 -18.88
N SER A 165 -19.51 -19.75 -18.56
CA SER A 165 -19.15 -18.73 -17.59
C SER A 165 -19.41 -17.36 -18.23
N THR A 166 -20.59 -16.82 -17.97
CA THR A 166 -20.97 -15.44 -18.33
C THR A 166 -20.20 -14.44 -17.47
N ILE A 167 -18.94 -14.23 -17.84
CA ILE A 167 -18.14 -13.10 -17.37
C ILE A 167 -18.61 -11.84 -18.11
N SER A 168 -18.67 -10.71 -17.41
CA SER A 168 -19.05 -9.43 -18.01
C SER A 168 -18.08 -9.01 -19.12
N GLN A 169 -18.58 -8.26 -20.11
CA GLN A 169 -17.76 -7.80 -21.23
C GLN A 169 -16.56 -6.96 -20.76
N ASP A 170 -16.75 -6.11 -19.74
CA ASP A 170 -15.68 -5.27 -19.17
C ASP A 170 -14.49 -6.08 -18.66
N ILE A 171 -14.75 -7.22 -18.02
CA ILE A 171 -13.68 -8.10 -17.52
C ILE A 171 -12.96 -8.79 -18.69
N LYS A 172 -13.69 -9.18 -19.75
CA LYS A 172 -13.09 -9.75 -20.96
C LYS A 172 -12.17 -8.74 -21.64
N ASP A 173 -12.64 -7.50 -21.76
CA ASP A 173 -11.86 -6.40 -22.34
C ASP A 173 -10.62 -6.10 -21.50
N LEU A 174 -10.74 -6.10 -20.17
CA LEU A 174 -9.62 -5.94 -19.24
C LEU A 174 -8.58 -7.06 -19.38
N ILE A 175 -9.02 -8.32 -19.45
CA ILE A 175 -8.14 -9.50 -19.62
C ILE A 175 -7.35 -9.40 -20.93
N ASN A 176 -8.02 -8.98 -22.02
CA ASN A 176 -7.39 -8.80 -23.32
C ASN A 176 -6.38 -7.65 -23.28
N GLN A 177 -6.71 -6.52 -22.65
CA GLN A 177 -5.80 -5.38 -22.47
C GLN A 177 -4.60 -5.71 -21.57
N ALA A 178 -4.80 -6.60 -20.58
CA ALA A 178 -3.74 -7.14 -19.73
C ALA A 178 -2.82 -8.12 -20.47
N GLY A 179 -3.18 -8.55 -21.69
CA GLY A 179 -2.44 -9.53 -22.48
C GLY A 179 -2.47 -10.94 -21.88
N LEU A 180 -3.49 -11.23 -21.06
CA LEU A 180 -3.68 -12.53 -20.40
C LEU A 180 -4.40 -13.54 -21.30
N MET A 181 -5.08 -13.07 -22.35
CA MET A 181 -5.61 -13.89 -23.44
C MET A 181 -5.30 -13.26 -24.80
N LYS A 182 -5.29 -14.08 -25.84
CA LYS A 182 -5.05 -13.68 -27.24
C LYS A 182 -6.33 -13.75 -28.05
#